data_AF-A0A2P5Y0F4-F1
#
_entry.id   AF-A0A2P5Y0F4-F1
#
_cell.length_a   1.000
_cell.length_b   1.000
_cell.length_c   1.000
_cell.angle_alpha   90.00
_cell.angle_beta   90.00
_cell.angle_gamma   90.00
#
_symmetry.space_group_name_H-M   'P 1'
#
loop_
_entity.id
_entity.type
_entity.pdbx_description
1 polymer ?
#
loop_
_entity_poly.entity_id
_entity_poly.type
_entity_poly.pdbx_seq_one_letter_code
_entity_poly.pdbx_strand_id
1 'polypeptide(L)'
;MQVFGFLEVIDDGTQVEAGSDVPGHAQTSLEDPSISKKDDLLCDLDGALSKQRSKCMSGFGLAESKENRHKSLIHHRLNELEDLPSSKGEDLQAKCLLELYGLKLAELQSKIRSYISSEYWLHINCAYPDKQLFDWGITRLPFPPYGIFVPFNTEADDQTRKKRDYERLSRLREEERNHLENRKKKFFSEIVNAFRDFQLQIQATLKRRKQRNDGVQAWHGRQRQRATRAEKLRFQALKADDQEAYMRLVKESKNERLTMLLSETNKLLVNLGAAVQRQKDAKHSDGIEDLKDLDSDSPELDASKDGTPGDSLPEEDIGATDSDQNDESSDLLEGQRQYNLAIHSIQEKVRL
;
A
#
# COMPACT_ATOMS: atom_id res chain seq x y z
N MET A 1 -22.88 -11.08 -39.22
CA MET A 1 -21.62 -10.57 -38.63
C MET A 1 -21.48 -11.24 -37.27
N GLN A 2 -20.48 -12.04 -36.92
CA GLN A 2 -19.18 -12.36 -37.47
C GLN A 2 -18.81 -13.82 -37.11
N VAL A 3 -18.31 -14.55 -38.11
CA VAL A 3 -17.13 -15.44 -38.11
C VAL A 3 -17.02 -16.56 -37.07
N PHE A 4 -17.33 -17.78 -37.52
CA PHE A 4 -16.74 -19.04 -37.03
C PHE A 4 -15.43 -19.30 -37.82
N GLY A 5 -14.33 -19.52 -37.10
CA GLY A 5 -13.04 -19.93 -37.67
C GLY A 5 -12.91 -21.44 -37.72
N PHE A 6 -12.72 -21.97 -38.93
CA PHE A 6 -12.26 -23.32 -39.23
C PHE A 6 -10.75 -23.43 -38.95
N LEU A 7 -10.31 -24.58 -38.43
CA LEU A 7 -8.90 -24.97 -38.45
C LEU A 7 -8.77 -26.31 -39.18
N GLU A 8 -8.11 -26.25 -40.34
CA GLU A 8 -7.69 -27.38 -41.18
C GLU A 8 -6.67 -28.27 -40.46
N VAL A 9 -6.75 -29.58 -40.70
CA VAL A 9 -5.61 -30.49 -40.57
C VAL A 9 -5.43 -31.18 -41.92
N ILE A 10 -4.20 -31.08 -42.40
CA ILE A 10 -3.68 -31.45 -43.71
C ILE A 10 -3.47 -32.97 -43.79
N ASP A 11 -3.89 -33.52 -44.92
CA ASP A 11 -3.64 -34.88 -45.41
C ASP A 11 -2.33 -34.86 -46.23
N ASP A 12 -1.41 -35.80 -45.97
CA ASP A 12 -0.21 -36.00 -46.78
C ASP A 12 -0.02 -37.51 -46.98
N GLY A 13 -0.25 -37.94 -48.21
CA GLY A 13 -0.13 -39.32 -48.65
C GLY A 13 1.29 -39.65 -49.12
N THR A 14 1.75 -40.86 -48.80
CA THR A 14 2.89 -41.49 -49.47
C THR A 14 2.59 -42.98 -49.71
N GLN A 15 2.72 -43.40 -50.97
CA GLN A 15 2.59 -44.78 -51.47
C GLN A 15 3.90 -45.59 -51.35
N VAL A 16 3.81 -46.89 -51.71
CA VAL A 16 4.85 -47.85 -52.21
C VAL A 16 5.45 -48.73 -51.08
N GLU A 17 5.48 -50.08 -51.07
CA GLU A 17 5.26 -51.16 -52.07
C GLU A 17 5.02 -52.55 -51.42
N ALA A 18 4.39 -53.45 -52.21
CA ALA A 18 4.58 -54.90 -52.39
C ALA A 18 4.64 -55.93 -51.23
N GLY A 19 3.81 -56.97 -51.35
CA GLY A 19 4.05 -58.31 -50.78
C GLY A 19 2.80 -59.22 -50.83
N SER A 20 2.79 -60.22 -51.71
CA SER A 20 1.73 -61.22 -51.88
C SER A 20 1.66 -62.23 -50.72
N ASP A 21 0.47 -62.76 -50.43
CA ASP A 21 0.16 -64.20 -50.56
C ASP A 21 -1.27 -64.54 -50.05
N VAL A 22 -1.93 -65.42 -50.81
CA VAL A 22 -3.28 -66.04 -50.68
C VAL A 22 -3.07 -67.40 -49.95
N PRO A 23 -4.01 -68.05 -49.18
CA PRO A 23 -5.37 -68.42 -49.64
C PRO A 23 -6.52 -68.61 -48.62
N GLY A 24 -7.76 -68.38 -49.12
CA GLY A 24 -8.85 -69.37 -49.19
C GLY A 24 -9.77 -69.64 -47.98
N HIS A 25 -11.08 -69.39 -48.14
CA HIS A 25 -12.14 -70.38 -47.83
C HIS A 25 -13.52 -69.94 -48.38
N ALA A 26 -14.21 -70.90 -49.00
CA ALA A 26 -15.54 -70.78 -49.61
C ALA A 26 -16.69 -70.79 -48.58
N GLN A 27 -17.81 -70.14 -48.89
CA GLN A 27 -19.10 -70.35 -48.22
C GLN A 27 -20.20 -70.65 -49.25
N THR A 28 -20.87 -71.77 -48.99
CA THR A 28 -22.02 -72.35 -49.68
C THR A 28 -23.32 -71.72 -49.18
N SER A 29 -24.23 -71.40 -50.09
CA SER A 29 -25.60 -70.95 -49.85
C SER A 29 -26.59 -72.12 -49.86
N LEU A 30 -27.48 -72.17 -48.87
CA LEU A 30 -28.74 -72.93 -48.89
C LEU A 30 -29.68 -72.31 -47.83
N GLU A 31 -30.70 -71.59 -48.30
CA GLU A 31 -31.76 -70.98 -47.47
C GLU A 31 -32.98 -71.91 -47.43
N ASP A 32 -33.41 -72.28 -46.22
CA ASP A 32 -34.62 -73.07 -45.95
C ASP A 32 -35.86 -72.14 -45.82
N PRO A 33 -36.95 -72.35 -46.58
CA PRO A 33 -38.12 -71.46 -46.63
C PRO A 33 -39.03 -71.50 -45.40
N SER A 34 -38.65 -72.22 -44.33
CA SER A 34 -39.41 -72.32 -43.08
C SER A 34 -39.04 -71.24 -42.05
N ILE A 35 -37.82 -70.70 -42.13
CA ILE A 35 -37.30 -69.63 -41.26
C ILE A 35 -37.96 -68.29 -41.61
N SER A 36 -38.06 -67.99 -42.92
CA SER A 36 -38.71 -66.78 -43.43
C SER A 36 -40.15 -66.60 -42.92
N LYS A 37 -40.97 -67.66 -42.85
CA LYS A 37 -42.34 -67.56 -42.34
C LYS A 37 -42.42 -67.24 -40.84
N LYS A 38 -41.42 -67.67 -40.06
CA LYS A 38 -41.36 -67.39 -38.61
C LYS A 38 -40.90 -65.95 -38.37
N ASP A 39 -39.97 -65.48 -39.17
CA ASP A 39 -39.49 -64.11 -39.13
C ASP A 39 -40.56 -63.13 -39.60
N ASP A 40 -41.34 -63.49 -40.63
CA ASP A 40 -42.52 -62.73 -41.08
C ASP A 40 -43.57 -62.59 -39.98
N LEU A 41 -43.86 -63.66 -39.23
CA LEU A 41 -44.79 -63.62 -38.09
C LEU A 41 -44.27 -62.75 -36.94
N LEU A 42 -42.96 -62.74 -36.68
CA LEU A 42 -42.36 -61.87 -35.67
C LEU A 42 -42.37 -60.40 -36.10
N CYS A 43 -42.12 -60.12 -37.39
CA CYS A 43 -42.24 -58.79 -37.97
C CYS A 43 -43.70 -58.29 -37.95
N ASP A 44 -44.67 -59.14 -38.27
CA ASP A 44 -46.09 -58.82 -38.18
C ASP A 44 -46.53 -58.56 -36.74
N LEU A 45 -46.02 -59.35 -35.79
CA LEU A 45 -46.28 -59.19 -34.36
C LEU A 45 -45.64 -57.90 -33.82
N ASP A 46 -44.40 -57.58 -34.20
CA ASP A 46 -43.73 -56.32 -33.83
C ASP A 46 -44.42 -55.10 -34.47
N GLY A 47 -44.87 -55.23 -35.72
CA GLY A 47 -45.70 -54.24 -36.40
C GLY A 47 -47.05 -54.05 -35.70
N ALA A 48 -47.69 -55.12 -35.22
CA ALA A 48 -48.93 -55.06 -34.44
C ALA A 48 -48.70 -54.44 -33.05
N LEU A 49 -47.61 -54.78 -32.36
CA LEU A 49 -47.23 -54.19 -31.07
C LEU A 49 -46.89 -52.71 -31.20
N SER A 50 -46.22 -52.29 -32.27
CA SER A 50 -45.92 -50.88 -32.55
C SER A 50 -47.20 -50.08 -32.83
N LYS A 51 -48.16 -50.65 -33.56
CA LYS A 51 -49.51 -50.07 -33.77
C LYS A 51 -50.36 -50.05 -32.49
N GLN A 52 -50.16 -50.99 -31.55
CA GLN A 52 -50.82 -51.00 -30.25
C GLN A 52 -50.20 -50.00 -29.28
N ARG A 53 -48.86 -49.94 -29.21
CA ARG A 53 -48.10 -49.03 -28.34
C ARG A 53 -48.27 -47.57 -28.73
N SER A 54 -48.41 -47.25 -30.02
CA SER A 54 -48.74 -45.88 -30.47
C SER A 54 -50.11 -45.38 -29.99
N LYS A 55 -51.03 -46.28 -29.62
CA LYS A 55 -52.34 -45.92 -29.01
C LYS A 55 -52.29 -45.84 -27.48
N CYS A 56 -51.20 -46.29 -26.84
CA CYS A 56 -51.07 -46.36 -25.39
C CYS A 56 -49.98 -45.41 -24.91
N MET A 57 -50.33 -44.47 -24.03
CA MET A 57 -49.31 -43.71 -23.31
C MET A 57 -48.56 -44.62 -22.34
N SER A 58 -47.24 -44.42 -22.21
CA SER A 58 -46.44 -45.10 -21.18
C SER A 58 -46.98 -44.75 -19.79
N GLY A 59 -46.97 -45.72 -18.87
CA GLY A 59 -47.41 -45.50 -17.48
C GLY A 59 -46.63 -44.38 -16.78
N PHE A 60 -45.35 -44.21 -17.14
CA PHE A 60 -44.53 -43.09 -16.70
C PHE A 60 -45.08 -41.74 -17.20
N GLY A 61 -45.37 -41.63 -18.50
CA GLY A 61 -45.94 -40.40 -19.08
C GLY A 61 -47.32 -40.06 -18.53
N LEU A 62 -48.14 -41.07 -18.21
CA LEU A 62 -49.42 -40.86 -17.53
C LEU A 62 -49.23 -40.33 -16.11
N ALA A 63 -48.26 -40.87 -15.36
CA ALA A 63 -47.96 -40.42 -14.00
C ALA A 63 -47.43 -38.98 -13.97
N GLU A 64 -46.51 -38.65 -14.87
CA GLU A 64 -45.98 -37.30 -15.03
C GLU A 64 -47.07 -36.30 -15.43
N SER A 65 -47.92 -36.64 -16.41
CA SER A 65 -49.05 -35.80 -16.81
C SER A 65 -50.03 -35.57 -15.64
N LYS A 66 -50.30 -36.60 -14.83
CA LYS A 66 -51.11 -36.47 -13.61
C LYS A 66 -50.43 -35.54 -12.61
N GLU A 67 -49.14 -35.69 -12.34
CA GLU A 67 -48.42 -34.83 -11.40
C GLU A 67 -48.43 -33.37 -11.86
N ASN A 68 -48.18 -33.12 -13.14
CA ASN A 68 -48.24 -31.79 -13.74
C ASN A 68 -49.64 -31.17 -13.62
N ARG A 69 -50.70 -31.96 -13.78
CA ARG A 69 -52.08 -31.50 -13.55
C ARG A 69 -52.30 -31.11 -12.08
N HIS A 70 -51.84 -31.91 -11.12
CA HIS A 70 -51.96 -31.58 -9.70
C HIS A 70 -51.17 -30.31 -9.35
N LYS A 71 -49.93 -30.20 -9.83
CA LYS A 71 -49.11 -28.98 -9.67
C LYS A 71 -49.84 -27.77 -10.23
N SER A 72 -50.39 -27.86 -11.45
CA SER A 72 -51.12 -26.76 -12.08
C SER A 72 -52.36 -26.35 -11.27
N LEU A 73 -53.10 -27.30 -10.71
CA LEU A 73 -54.25 -27.03 -9.84
C LEU A 73 -53.84 -26.34 -8.54
N ILE A 74 -52.72 -26.76 -7.93
CA ILE A 74 -52.17 -26.13 -6.73
C ILE A 74 -51.73 -24.70 -7.02
N HIS A 75 -51.03 -24.45 -8.13
CA HIS A 75 -50.62 -23.11 -8.53
C HIS A 75 -51.82 -22.21 -8.83
N HIS A 76 -52.83 -22.74 -9.53
CA HIS A 76 -54.09 -22.02 -9.79
C HIS A 76 -54.77 -21.62 -8.48
N ARG A 77 -54.88 -22.55 -7.52
CA ARG A 77 -55.49 -22.28 -6.21
C ARG A 77 -54.69 -21.30 -5.37
N LEU A 78 -53.35 -21.33 -5.44
CA LEU A 78 -52.50 -20.35 -4.77
C LEU A 78 -52.74 -18.93 -5.32
N ASN A 79 -52.81 -18.77 -6.65
CA ASN A 79 -53.10 -17.49 -7.27
C ASN A 79 -54.49 -16.96 -6.85
N GLU A 80 -55.52 -17.82 -6.83
CA GLU A 80 -56.85 -17.45 -6.32
C GLU A 80 -56.82 -16.97 -4.87
N LEU A 81 -55.99 -17.60 -4.01
CA LEU A 81 -55.90 -17.25 -2.60
C LEU A 81 -55.09 -15.98 -2.34
N GLU A 82 -54.14 -15.63 -3.22
CA GLU A 82 -53.35 -14.40 -3.15
C GLU A 82 -54.13 -13.18 -3.66
N ASP A 83 -55.03 -13.36 -4.63
CA ASP A 83 -55.83 -12.29 -5.24
C ASP A 83 -57.11 -11.91 -4.47
N LEU A 84 -57.33 -12.47 -3.26
CA LEU A 84 -58.55 -12.23 -2.48
C LEU A 84 -58.56 -10.84 -1.82
N PRO A 85 -59.63 -10.02 -2.01
CA PRO A 85 -59.74 -8.73 -1.35
C PRO A 85 -59.98 -8.89 0.16
N SER A 86 -59.24 -8.12 0.98
CA SER A 86 -59.29 -8.09 2.45
C SER A 86 -60.66 -7.68 3.07
N SER A 87 -61.71 -7.52 2.26
CA SER A 87 -63.06 -7.08 2.67
C SER A 87 -64.01 -8.25 3.02
N LYS A 88 -63.55 -9.50 2.99
CA LYS A 88 -64.37 -10.67 3.35
C LYS A 88 -64.34 -10.88 4.88
N GLY A 89 -65.42 -11.41 5.45
CA GLY A 89 -65.55 -11.61 6.90
C GLY A 89 -64.42 -12.42 7.53
N GLU A 90 -64.11 -12.11 8.79
CA GLU A 90 -62.93 -12.59 9.53
C GLU A 90 -62.75 -14.13 9.50
N ASP A 91 -63.84 -14.89 9.66
CA ASP A 91 -63.81 -16.37 9.65
C ASP A 91 -63.41 -16.97 8.30
N LEU A 92 -63.85 -16.36 7.19
CA LEU A 92 -63.50 -16.82 5.84
C LEU A 92 -62.05 -16.46 5.52
N GLN A 93 -61.62 -15.27 5.94
CA GLN A 93 -60.23 -14.83 5.79
C GLN A 93 -59.27 -15.76 6.55
N ALA A 94 -59.60 -16.13 7.80
CA ALA A 94 -58.81 -17.07 8.58
C ALA A 94 -58.67 -18.44 7.88
N LYS A 95 -59.75 -18.98 7.31
CA LYS A 95 -59.72 -20.24 6.56
C LYS A 95 -58.88 -20.17 5.28
N CYS A 96 -59.02 -19.08 4.52
CA CYS A 96 -58.20 -18.86 3.31
C CYS A 96 -56.72 -18.71 3.63
N LEU A 97 -56.37 -18.03 4.73
CA LEU A 97 -54.99 -17.92 5.20
C LEU A 97 -54.43 -19.27 5.63
N LEU A 98 -55.21 -20.09 6.34
CA LEU A 98 -54.80 -21.45 6.72
C LEU A 98 -54.57 -22.33 5.48
N GLU A 99 -55.44 -22.24 4.47
CA GLU A 99 -55.28 -22.96 3.22
C GLU A 99 -54.02 -22.49 2.46
N LEU A 100 -53.79 -21.17 2.38
CA LEU A 100 -52.61 -20.60 1.73
C LEU A 100 -51.31 -21.04 2.40
N TYR A 101 -51.23 -20.96 3.73
CA TYR A 101 -50.06 -21.45 4.45
C TYR A 101 -49.91 -22.97 4.35
N GLY A 102 -51.01 -23.72 4.34
CA GLY A 102 -51.01 -25.17 4.12
C GLY A 102 -50.42 -25.56 2.77
N LEU A 103 -50.83 -24.89 1.69
CA LEU A 103 -50.29 -25.12 0.34
C LEU A 103 -48.83 -24.70 0.22
N LYS A 104 -48.43 -23.56 0.80
CA LYS A 104 -47.01 -23.11 0.80
C LYS A 104 -46.09 -24.07 1.56
N LEU A 105 -46.58 -24.73 2.60
CA LEU A 105 -45.81 -25.69 3.40
C LEU A 105 -45.86 -27.13 2.87
N ALA A 106 -46.68 -27.42 1.86
CA ALA A 106 -46.92 -28.78 1.37
C ALA A 106 -45.65 -29.47 0.88
N GLU A 107 -44.76 -28.75 0.18
CA GLU A 107 -43.49 -29.31 -0.30
C GLU A 107 -42.55 -29.66 0.85
N LEU A 108 -42.47 -28.78 1.86
CA LEU A 108 -41.65 -29.02 3.06
C LEU A 108 -42.18 -30.21 3.85
N GLN A 109 -43.51 -30.31 4.00
CA GLN A 109 -44.16 -31.46 4.62
C GLN A 109 -43.86 -32.76 3.85
N SER A 110 -43.89 -32.72 2.52
CA SER A 110 -43.56 -33.88 1.67
C SER A 110 -42.11 -34.32 1.86
N LYS A 111 -41.16 -33.38 1.89
CA LYS A 111 -39.73 -33.67 2.11
C LYS A 111 -39.46 -34.28 3.48
N ILE A 112 -40.08 -33.75 4.53
CA ILE A 112 -39.95 -34.28 5.89
C ILE A 112 -40.55 -35.68 5.96
N ARG A 113 -41.73 -35.90 5.38
CA ARG A 113 -42.36 -37.22 5.32
C ARG A 113 -41.51 -38.23 4.56
N SER A 114 -40.89 -37.84 3.44
CA SER A 114 -39.99 -38.73 2.70
C SER A 114 -38.74 -39.08 3.50
N TYR A 115 -38.15 -38.11 4.21
CA TYR A 115 -36.98 -38.35 5.05
C TYR A 115 -37.29 -39.27 6.24
N ILE A 116 -38.38 -39.00 6.96
CA ILE A 116 -38.84 -39.86 8.06
C ILE A 116 -39.19 -41.25 7.52
N SER A 117 -39.84 -41.34 6.36
CA SER A 117 -40.16 -42.63 5.74
C SER A 117 -38.90 -43.40 5.38
N SER A 118 -37.88 -42.75 4.79
CA SER A 118 -36.62 -43.43 4.46
C SER A 118 -35.89 -43.91 5.71
N GLU A 119 -35.80 -43.08 6.75
CA GLU A 119 -35.20 -43.47 8.03
C GLU A 119 -35.98 -44.59 8.70
N TYR A 120 -37.31 -44.53 8.71
CA TYR A 120 -38.18 -45.58 9.25
C TYR A 120 -38.04 -46.89 8.48
N TRP A 121 -38.00 -46.84 7.15
CA TRP A 121 -37.75 -48.00 6.30
C TRP A 121 -36.37 -48.60 6.58
N LEU A 122 -35.32 -47.78 6.70
CA LEU A 122 -33.98 -48.23 7.09
C LEU A 122 -34.01 -48.87 8.48
N HIS A 123 -34.67 -48.25 9.45
CA HIS A 123 -34.78 -48.80 10.79
C HIS A 123 -35.49 -50.15 10.82
N ILE A 124 -36.57 -50.33 10.05
CA ILE A 124 -37.25 -51.63 9.94
C ILE A 124 -36.33 -52.67 9.30
N ASN A 125 -35.65 -52.31 8.22
CA ASN A 125 -34.75 -53.20 7.49
C ASN A 125 -33.55 -53.61 8.37
N CYS A 126 -33.01 -52.69 9.17
CA CYS A 126 -31.88 -52.95 10.06
C CYS A 126 -32.27 -53.62 11.39
N ALA A 127 -33.47 -53.35 11.94
CA ALA A 127 -33.94 -53.93 13.19
C ALA A 127 -34.42 -55.38 13.02
N TYR A 128 -34.91 -55.74 11.83
CA TYR A 128 -35.38 -57.09 11.51
C TYR A 128 -34.83 -57.56 10.15
N PRO A 129 -33.51 -57.75 10.03
CA PRO A 129 -32.91 -58.23 8.77
C PRO A 129 -33.47 -59.61 8.39
N ASP A 130 -33.79 -60.45 9.39
CA ASP A 130 -34.32 -61.80 9.17
C ASP A 130 -35.75 -61.83 8.61
N LYS A 131 -36.53 -60.75 8.78
CA LYS A 131 -37.89 -60.61 8.25
C LYS A 131 -37.92 -59.97 6.87
N GLN A 132 -36.79 -59.46 6.40
CA GLN A 132 -36.66 -58.94 5.05
C GLN A 132 -36.79 -60.13 4.09
N LEU A 133 -37.92 -60.22 3.39
CA LEU A 133 -38.03 -61.09 2.23
C LEU A 133 -36.83 -60.76 1.33
N PHE A 134 -35.99 -61.75 1.05
CA PHE A 134 -34.88 -61.61 0.11
C PHE A 134 -35.37 -60.84 -1.11
N ASP A 135 -34.71 -59.73 -1.44
CA ASP A 135 -34.96 -59.07 -2.70
C ASP A 135 -34.54 -60.04 -3.81
N TRP A 136 -35.51 -60.75 -4.37
CA TRP A 136 -35.29 -61.65 -5.50
C TRP A 136 -34.76 -60.88 -6.73
N GLY A 137 -34.72 -59.54 -6.69
CA GLY A 137 -34.00 -58.69 -7.63
C GLY A 137 -32.48 -58.80 -7.52
N ILE A 138 -31.92 -58.93 -6.31
CA ILE A 138 -30.48 -59.07 -6.08
C ILE A 138 -30.01 -60.48 -6.43
N THR A 139 -30.88 -61.50 -6.28
CA THR A 139 -30.61 -62.88 -6.70
C THR A 139 -30.91 -63.15 -8.18
N ARG A 140 -31.61 -62.23 -8.88
CA ARG A 140 -31.78 -62.24 -10.35
C ARG A 140 -30.54 -61.73 -11.09
N LEU A 141 -29.68 -60.98 -10.42
CA LEU A 141 -28.29 -60.83 -10.87
C LEU A 141 -27.59 -62.18 -10.58
N PRO A 142 -26.82 -62.74 -11.53
CA PRO A 142 -26.13 -64.01 -11.32
C PRO A 142 -25.18 -63.89 -10.12
N PHE A 143 -25.64 -64.33 -8.95
CA PHE A 143 -24.85 -64.44 -7.74
C PHE A 143 -24.61 -65.93 -7.48
N PRO A 144 -23.40 -66.47 -7.70
CA PRO A 144 -23.14 -67.89 -7.46
C PRO A 144 -23.13 -68.19 -5.96
N PRO A 145 -23.79 -69.27 -5.48
CA PRO A 145 -23.97 -69.49 -4.04
C PRO A 145 -22.78 -70.12 -3.30
N TYR A 146 -21.64 -70.36 -3.95
CA TYR A 146 -20.56 -71.15 -3.36
C TYR A 146 -19.20 -70.50 -3.62
N GLY A 147 -18.63 -69.90 -2.58
CA GLY A 147 -17.24 -69.48 -2.58
C GLY A 147 -16.31 -70.67 -2.56
N ILE A 148 -15.61 -70.90 -3.69
CA ILE A 148 -14.21 -71.32 -3.81
C ILE A 148 -13.72 -70.81 -5.18
N PHE A 149 -12.98 -69.70 -5.12
CA PHE A 149 -11.77 -69.36 -5.89
C PHE A 149 -11.57 -70.00 -7.27
N VAL A 150 -11.90 -69.28 -8.35
CA VAL A 150 -10.97 -68.98 -9.47
C VAL A 150 -11.28 -67.56 -10.00
N PRO A 151 -10.30 -66.65 -10.01
CA PRO A 151 -10.46 -65.24 -10.35
C PRO A 151 -10.44 -65.04 -11.87
N PHE A 152 -11.58 -64.72 -12.48
CA PHE A 152 -11.56 -64.19 -13.85
C PHE A 152 -11.61 -62.65 -13.79
N ASN A 153 -10.42 -62.07 -13.95
CA ASN A 153 -10.10 -60.67 -14.31
C ASN A 153 -10.20 -59.56 -13.24
N THR A 154 -10.83 -59.75 -12.08
CA THR A 154 -10.85 -58.69 -11.04
C THR A 154 -9.50 -58.48 -10.36
N GLU A 155 -8.67 -59.52 -10.21
CA GLU A 155 -7.42 -59.41 -9.47
C GLU A 155 -6.36 -58.60 -10.23
N ALA A 156 -6.30 -58.74 -11.56
CA ALA A 156 -5.44 -57.89 -12.41
C ALA A 156 -5.91 -56.42 -12.39
N ASP A 157 -7.22 -56.19 -12.47
CA ASP A 157 -7.80 -54.85 -12.39
C ASP A 157 -7.62 -54.21 -11.01
N ASP A 158 -7.71 -54.98 -9.93
CA ASP A 158 -7.44 -54.53 -8.57
C ASP A 158 -5.94 -54.24 -8.37
N GLN A 159 -5.05 -55.03 -8.97
CA GLN A 159 -3.61 -54.76 -8.96
C GLN A 159 -3.30 -53.47 -9.74
N THR A 160 -3.96 -53.19 -10.87
CA THR A 160 -3.75 -51.92 -11.60
C THR A 160 -4.37 -50.72 -10.87
N ARG A 161 -5.51 -50.88 -10.18
CA ARG A 161 -6.09 -49.86 -9.28
C ARG A 161 -5.14 -49.54 -8.13
N LYS A 162 -4.67 -50.57 -7.41
CA LYS A 162 -3.70 -50.42 -6.31
C LYS A 162 -2.39 -49.79 -6.76
N LYS A 163 -1.89 -50.13 -7.95
CA LYS A 163 -0.70 -49.48 -8.55
C LYS A 163 -0.93 -47.99 -8.81
N ARG A 164 -2.09 -47.62 -9.38
CA ARG A 164 -2.46 -46.20 -9.59
C ARG A 164 -2.60 -45.44 -8.27
N ASP A 165 -3.22 -46.04 -7.27
CA ASP A 165 -3.39 -45.42 -5.95
C ASP A 165 -2.04 -45.25 -5.24
N TYR A 166 -1.17 -46.26 -5.32
CA TYR A 166 0.20 -46.18 -4.80
C TYR A 166 1.02 -45.09 -5.51
N GLU A 167 0.91 -44.99 -6.83
CA GLU A 167 1.57 -43.94 -7.62
C GLU A 167 1.06 -42.54 -7.22
N ARG A 168 -0.25 -42.35 -7.06
CA ARG A 168 -0.81 -41.07 -6.58
C ARG A 168 -0.29 -40.72 -5.17
N LEU A 169 -0.28 -41.68 -4.25
CA LEU A 169 0.25 -41.48 -2.91
C LEU A 169 1.77 -41.21 -2.92
N SER A 170 2.52 -41.83 -3.84
CA SER A 170 3.96 -41.56 -4.01
C SER A 170 4.18 -40.12 -4.46
N ARG A 171 3.43 -39.65 -5.47
CA ARG A 171 3.51 -38.27 -5.97
C ARG A 171 3.17 -37.25 -4.87
N LEU A 172 2.08 -37.47 -4.12
CA LEU A 172 1.73 -36.60 -2.99
C LEU A 172 2.85 -36.56 -1.93
N ARG A 173 3.42 -37.72 -1.59
CA ARG A 173 4.53 -37.79 -0.62
C ARG A 173 5.79 -37.10 -1.14
N GLU A 174 6.07 -37.17 -2.44
CA GLU A 174 7.16 -36.43 -3.08
C GLU A 174 6.90 -34.93 -3.11
N GLU A 175 5.68 -34.50 -3.43
CA GLU A 175 5.25 -33.09 -3.37
C GLU A 175 5.40 -32.52 -1.96
N GLU A 176 5.00 -33.26 -0.92
CA GLU A 176 5.21 -32.87 0.48
C GLU A 176 6.70 -32.72 0.83
N ARG A 177 7.55 -33.66 0.40
CA ARG A 177 9.01 -33.55 0.58
C ARG A 177 9.56 -32.34 -0.17
N ASN A 178 9.15 -32.12 -1.41
CA ASN A 178 9.53 -30.96 -2.22
C ASN A 178 9.06 -29.65 -1.56
N HIS A 179 7.87 -29.62 -0.97
CA HIS A 179 7.38 -28.47 -0.21
C HIS A 179 8.25 -28.19 1.01
N LEU A 180 8.65 -29.22 1.77
CA LEU A 180 9.55 -29.07 2.92
C LEU A 180 10.93 -28.57 2.48
N GLU A 181 11.49 -29.11 1.40
CA GLU A 181 12.77 -28.66 0.84
C GLU A 181 12.69 -27.23 0.34
N ASN A 182 11.60 -26.86 -0.34
CA ASN A 182 11.38 -25.50 -0.83
C ASN A 182 11.23 -24.51 0.33
N ARG A 183 10.59 -24.90 1.45
CA ARG A 183 10.55 -24.09 2.67
C ARG A 183 11.96 -23.86 3.23
N LYS A 184 12.79 -24.91 3.30
CA LYS A 184 14.19 -24.79 3.74
C LYS A 184 15.00 -23.87 2.81
N LYS A 185 14.90 -24.07 1.49
CA LYS A 185 15.59 -23.25 0.48
C LYS A 185 15.17 -21.77 0.59
N LYS A 186 13.88 -21.49 0.76
CA LYS A 186 13.36 -20.13 0.97
C LYS A 186 13.93 -19.50 2.23
N PHE A 187 13.88 -20.21 3.36
CA PHE A 187 14.46 -19.73 4.62
C PHE A 187 15.94 -19.36 4.49
N PHE A 188 16.76 -20.22 3.88
CA PHE A 188 18.18 -19.89 3.67
C PHE A 188 18.37 -18.74 2.67
N SER A 189 17.53 -18.66 1.63
CA SER A 189 17.59 -17.54 0.68
C SER A 189 17.26 -16.20 1.36
N GLU A 190 16.28 -16.18 2.27
CA GLU A 190 15.91 -15.00 3.04
C GLU A 190 17.06 -14.55 3.95
N ILE A 191 17.72 -15.48 4.64
CA ILE A 191 18.90 -15.18 5.47
C ILE A 191 20.03 -14.59 4.63
N VAL A 192 20.35 -15.20 3.50
CA VAL A 192 21.44 -14.73 2.62
C VAL A 192 21.11 -13.36 2.03
N ASN A 193 19.86 -13.14 1.64
CA ASN A 193 19.41 -11.84 1.14
C ASN A 193 19.46 -10.78 2.23
N ALA A 194 19.00 -11.08 3.45
CA ALA A 194 19.10 -10.16 4.58
C ALA A 194 20.56 -9.76 4.86
N PHE A 195 21.50 -10.71 4.83
CA PHE A 195 22.93 -10.40 4.96
C PHE A 195 23.44 -9.48 3.85
N ARG A 196 23.06 -9.74 2.59
CA ARG A 196 23.42 -8.87 1.46
C ARG A 196 22.87 -7.45 1.64
N ASP A 197 21.64 -7.32 2.10
CA ASP A 197 21.02 -6.03 2.36
C ASP A 197 21.72 -5.29 3.50
N PHE A 198 22.10 -5.97 4.59
CA PHE A 198 22.89 -5.37 5.66
C PHE A 198 24.24 -4.86 5.17
N GLN A 199 24.93 -5.60 4.30
CA GLN A 199 26.19 -5.15 3.70
C GLN A 199 26.00 -3.87 2.88
N LEU A 200 24.95 -3.81 2.06
CA LEU A 200 24.61 -2.60 1.29
C LEU A 200 24.24 -1.43 2.21
N GLN A 201 23.50 -1.67 3.29
CA GLN A 201 23.18 -0.65 4.28
C GLN A 201 24.43 -0.10 4.99
N ILE A 202 25.37 -0.96 5.39
CA ILE A 202 26.65 -0.55 6.00
C ILE A 202 27.45 0.32 5.02
N GLN A 203 27.54 -0.08 3.75
CA GLN A 203 28.22 0.74 2.74
C GLN A 203 27.52 2.10 2.54
N ALA A 204 26.19 2.12 2.51
CA ALA A 204 25.41 3.35 2.37
C ALA A 204 25.56 4.29 3.58
N THR A 205 25.63 3.77 4.80
CA THR A 205 25.86 4.58 6.00
C THR A 205 27.29 5.14 6.03
N LEU A 206 28.29 4.35 5.66
CA LEU A 206 29.68 4.83 5.52
C LEU A 206 29.81 5.93 4.47
N LYS A 207 29.17 5.78 3.30
CA LYS A 207 29.13 6.82 2.26
C LYS A 207 28.49 8.11 2.77
N ARG A 208 27.33 8.03 3.45
CA ARG A 208 26.66 9.20 4.06
C ARG A 208 27.50 9.87 5.16
N ARG A 209 28.25 9.10 5.95
CA ARG A 209 29.18 9.64 6.95
C ARG A 209 30.34 10.37 6.27
N LYS A 210 30.94 9.77 5.23
CA LYS A 210 32.02 10.37 4.47
C LYS A 210 31.58 11.69 3.82
N GLN A 211 30.41 11.71 3.16
CA GLN A 211 29.88 12.93 2.53
C GLN A 211 29.72 14.10 3.50
N ARG A 212 29.23 13.83 4.73
CA ARG A 212 29.14 14.85 5.78
C ARG A 212 30.52 15.36 6.20
N ASN A 213 31.49 14.46 6.40
CA ASN A 213 32.85 14.83 6.76
C ASN A 213 33.52 15.66 5.65
N ASP A 214 33.40 15.24 4.39
CA ASP A 214 33.92 15.96 3.23
C ASP A 214 33.29 17.37 3.13
N GLY A 215 31.99 17.50 3.44
CA GLY A 215 31.32 18.79 3.53
C GLY A 215 31.89 19.72 4.61
N VAL A 216 32.18 19.17 5.80
CA VAL A 216 32.81 19.91 6.92
C VAL A 216 34.25 20.30 6.56
N GLN A 217 35.04 19.39 5.99
CA GLN A 217 36.40 19.68 5.54
C GLN A 217 36.42 20.78 4.46
N ALA A 218 35.51 20.72 3.49
CA ALA A 218 35.36 21.76 2.47
C ALA A 218 34.94 23.10 3.09
N TRP A 219 34.09 23.09 4.11
CA TRP A 219 33.74 24.30 4.86
C TRP A 219 34.96 24.91 5.56
N HIS A 220 35.75 24.13 6.28
CA HIS A 220 36.99 24.61 6.91
C HIS A 220 38.01 25.10 5.87
N GLY A 221 38.12 24.42 4.73
CA GLY A 221 38.96 24.87 3.61
C GLY A 221 38.52 26.25 3.09
N ARG A 222 37.22 26.45 2.86
CA ARG A 222 36.66 27.75 2.48
C ARG A 222 36.87 28.81 3.57
N GLN A 223 36.75 28.46 4.85
CA GLN A 223 37.01 29.38 5.94
C GLN A 223 38.47 29.86 5.98
N ARG A 224 39.44 28.95 5.83
CA ARG A 224 40.86 29.34 5.72
C ARG A 224 41.10 30.27 4.53
N GLN A 225 40.47 29.99 3.38
CA GLN A 225 40.58 30.87 2.20
C GLN A 225 39.94 32.25 2.42
N ARG A 226 38.86 32.35 3.20
CA ARG A 226 38.30 33.65 3.60
C ARG A 226 39.26 34.41 4.51
N ALA A 227 39.84 33.73 5.50
CA ALA A 227 40.83 34.32 6.39
C ALA A 227 42.06 34.83 5.62
N THR A 228 42.64 34.03 4.71
CA THR A 228 43.80 34.45 3.92
C THR A 228 43.49 35.60 2.96
N ARG A 229 42.25 35.68 2.42
CA ARG A 229 41.81 36.84 1.63
C ARG A 229 41.66 38.08 2.49
N ALA A 230 41.06 37.97 3.67
CA ALA A 230 40.94 39.08 4.61
C ALA A 230 42.31 39.59 5.07
N GLU A 231 43.25 38.68 5.37
CA GLU A 231 44.64 39.03 5.67
C GLU A 231 45.32 39.76 4.51
N LYS A 232 45.16 39.28 3.27
CA LYS A 232 45.72 39.97 2.08
C LYS A 232 45.14 41.37 1.89
N LEU A 233 43.83 41.54 2.08
CA LEU A 233 43.20 42.86 2.03
C LEU A 233 43.72 43.77 3.15
N ARG A 234 43.90 43.23 4.36
CA ARG A 234 44.53 43.94 5.48
C ARG A 234 45.95 44.38 5.16
N PHE A 235 46.77 43.50 4.60
CA PHE A 235 48.13 43.85 4.17
C PHE A 235 48.13 44.89 3.05
N GLN A 236 47.19 44.82 2.10
CA GLN A 236 47.06 45.81 1.03
C GLN A 236 46.66 47.18 1.56
N ALA A 237 45.73 47.25 2.51
CA ALA A 237 45.33 48.48 3.19
C ALA A 237 46.50 49.12 3.96
N LEU A 238 47.24 48.31 4.73
CA LEU A 238 48.45 48.77 5.42
C LEU A 238 49.51 49.27 4.43
N LYS A 239 49.68 48.60 3.29
CA LYS A 239 50.65 48.98 2.26
C LYS A 239 50.24 50.27 1.52
N ALA A 240 48.95 50.59 1.50
CA ALA A 240 48.43 51.80 0.89
C ALA A 240 48.40 53.01 1.86
N ASP A 241 48.89 52.84 3.09
CA ASP A 241 48.81 53.82 4.18
C ASP A 241 47.39 54.38 4.39
N ASP A 242 46.37 53.54 4.16
CA ASP A 242 44.97 53.93 4.29
C ASP A 242 44.54 53.88 5.77
N GLN A 243 44.55 55.06 6.41
CA GLN A 243 44.20 55.24 7.82
C GLN A 243 42.77 54.77 8.13
N GLU A 244 41.83 54.87 7.19
CA GLU A 244 40.44 54.45 7.41
C GLU A 244 40.31 52.93 7.48
N ALA A 245 41.06 52.21 6.64
CA ALA A 245 41.06 50.75 6.63
C ALA A 245 41.71 50.16 7.89
N TYR A 246 42.75 50.82 8.44
CA TYR A 246 43.30 50.45 9.75
C TYR A 246 42.26 50.58 10.87
N MET A 247 41.47 51.66 10.88
CA MET A 247 40.43 51.86 11.89
C MET A 247 39.30 50.83 11.81
N ARG A 248 38.92 50.38 10.60
CA ARG A 248 37.95 49.28 10.43
C ARG A 248 38.50 47.96 11.00
N LEU A 249 39.78 47.65 10.75
CA LEU A 249 40.43 46.47 11.31
C LEU A 249 40.55 46.51 12.83
N VAL A 250 40.78 47.69 13.42
CA VAL A 250 40.81 47.86 14.88
C VAL A 250 39.42 47.65 15.48
N LYS A 251 38.36 48.18 14.85
CA LYS A 251 36.96 47.93 15.23
C LYS A 251 36.59 46.44 15.13
N GLU A 252 37.05 45.75 14.09
CA GLU A 252 36.84 44.30 13.93
C GLU A 252 37.68 43.45 14.92
N SER A 253 38.74 44.03 15.49
CA SER A 253 39.59 43.33 16.46
C SER A 253 38.95 43.30 17.84
N LYS A 254 39.13 42.21 18.59
CA LYS A 254 38.58 42.03 19.95
C LYS A 254 39.28 42.85 21.03
N ASN A 255 39.97 43.92 20.67
CA ASN A 255 40.78 44.70 21.59
C ASN A 255 39.99 45.91 22.11
N GLU A 256 39.19 45.69 23.15
CA GLU A 256 38.36 46.72 23.79
C GLU A 256 39.17 47.93 24.28
N ARG A 257 40.41 47.71 24.75
CA ARG A 257 41.28 48.81 25.18
C ARG A 257 41.63 49.79 24.06
N LEU A 258 41.84 49.29 22.83
CA LEU A 258 42.21 50.16 21.71
C LEU A 258 41.04 51.02 21.27
N THR A 259 39.82 50.46 21.25
CA THR A 259 38.61 51.23 20.91
C THR A 259 38.32 52.30 21.97
N MET A 260 38.51 51.99 23.26
CA MET A 260 38.39 52.97 24.35
C MET A 260 39.38 54.14 24.18
N LEU A 261 40.69 53.86 24.04
CA LEU A 261 41.71 54.91 23.88
C LEU A 261 41.47 55.78 22.64
N LEU A 262 41.03 55.18 21.53
CA LEU A 262 40.68 55.91 20.32
C LEU A 262 39.45 56.79 20.53
N SER A 263 38.43 56.31 21.24
CA SER A 263 37.25 57.11 21.58
C SER A 263 37.60 58.30 22.49
N GLU A 264 38.47 58.09 23.49
CA GLU A 264 38.96 59.16 24.37
C GLU A 264 39.79 60.19 23.60
N THR A 265 40.68 59.71 22.72
CA THR A 265 41.49 60.59 21.85
C THR A 265 40.59 61.40 20.90
N ASN A 266 39.56 60.78 20.34
CA ASN A 266 38.58 61.45 19.49
C ASN A 266 37.85 62.57 20.26
N LYS A 267 37.41 62.31 21.49
CA LYS A 267 36.81 63.32 22.38
C LYS A 267 37.76 64.50 22.64
N LEU A 268 39.03 64.22 22.92
CA LEU A 268 40.04 65.27 23.13
C LEU A 268 40.29 66.10 21.86
N LEU A 269 40.37 65.47 20.69
CA LEU A 269 40.58 66.15 19.42
C LEU A 269 39.39 67.04 19.03
N VAL A 270 38.16 66.59 19.27
CA VAL A 270 36.96 67.43 19.09
C VAL A 270 37.02 68.64 20.02
N ASN A 271 37.35 68.44 21.31
CA ASN A 271 37.46 69.54 22.28
C ASN A 271 38.55 70.55 21.88
N LEU A 272 39.70 70.07 21.39
CA LEU A 272 40.77 70.92 20.88
C LEU A 272 40.35 71.66 19.62
N GLY A 273 39.69 70.99 18.67
CA GLY A 273 39.15 71.62 17.46
C GLY A 273 38.14 72.72 17.78
N ALA A 274 37.24 72.47 18.74
CA ALA A 274 36.30 73.46 19.24
C ALA A 274 37.01 74.64 19.93
N ALA A 275 38.07 74.38 20.71
CA ALA A 275 38.85 75.45 21.35
C ALA A 275 39.59 76.32 20.31
N VAL A 276 40.20 75.71 19.29
CA VAL A 276 40.85 76.41 18.17
C VAL A 276 39.84 77.25 17.39
N GLN A 277 38.65 76.71 17.12
CA GLN A 277 37.59 77.43 16.45
C GLN A 277 37.07 78.62 17.29
N ARG A 278 36.85 78.44 18.60
CA ARG A 278 36.49 79.53 19.52
C ARG A 278 37.57 80.63 19.55
N GLN A 279 38.84 80.26 19.53
CA GLN A 279 39.95 81.23 19.46
C GLN A 279 39.93 82.01 18.13
N LYS A 280 39.62 81.33 17.03
CA LYS A 280 39.45 81.97 15.72
C LYS A 280 38.28 82.94 15.74
N ASP A 281 37.12 82.54 16.24
CA ASP A 281 35.94 83.39 16.32
C ASP A 281 36.19 84.61 17.22
N ALA A 282 36.91 84.44 18.34
CA ALA A 282 37.34 85.55 19.21
C ALA A 282 38.32 86.53 18.53
N LYS A 283 39.30 86.02 17.77
CA LYS A 283 40.24 86.86 17.00
C LYS A 283 39.58 87.54 15.78
N HIS A 284 38.50 86.99 15.25
CA HIS A 284 37.69 87.62 14.21
C HIS A 284 36.65 88.60 14.79
N SER A 285 36.21 88.42 16.04
CA SER A 285 35.29 89.36 16.73
C SER A 285 36.00 90.58 17.34
N ASP A 286 37.32 90.54 17.57
CA ASP A 286 38.15 91.72 17.91
C ASP A 286 38.20 92.81 16.80
N GLY A 287 37.31 92.74 15.81
CA GLY A 287 37.12 93.70 14.73
C GLY A 287 35.79 94.45 14.69
N ILE A 288 34.76 94.12 15.49
CA ILE A 288 33.56 94.96 15.67
C ILE A 288 32.95 94.74 17.09
N GLU A 289 32.64 95.86 17.73
CA GLU A 289 32.36 96.18 19.14
C GLU A 289 31.21 95.49 19.93
N ASP A 290 31.40 95.57 21.27
CA ASP A 290 30.46 95.97 22.35
C ASP A 290 29.59 94.96 23.16
N LEU A 291 30.19 94.55 24.30
CA LEU A 291 29.78 94.75 25.70
C LEU A 291 28.31 94.56 26.16
N LYS A 292 28.10 93.55 27.03
CA LYS A 292 27.32 93.69 28.29
C LYS A 292 27.51 92.49 29.25
N ASP A 293 28.27 92.77 30.30
CA ASP A 293 28.25 92.36 31.72
C ASP A 293 27.37 91.18 32.20
N LEU A 294 28.08 90.13 32.64
CA LEU A 294 28.09 89.45 33.96
C LEU A 294 26.88 89.62 34.91
N ASP A 295 26.32 88.50 35.41
CA ASP A 295 26.62 88.03 36.79
C ASP A 295 25.90 86.72 37.19
N SER A 296 26.68 85.94 37.97
CA SER A 296 26.31 85.04 39.08
C SER A 296 25.71 83.64 38.89
N ASP A 297 26.59 82.70 39.27
CA ASP A 297 26.40 81.64 40.27
C ASP A 297 25.85 80.26 39.88
N SER A 298 26.81 79.37 39.71
CA SER A 298 26.79 77.96 40.14
C SER A 298 26.29 77.76 41.58
N PRO A 299 25.75 76.57 41.88
CA PRO A 299 26.44 75.76 42.90
C PRO A 299 26.55 74.26 42.55
N GLU A 300 27.66 73.70 43.04
CA GLU A 300 27.99 72.28 43.15
C GLU A 300 27.15 71.57 44.24
N LEU A 301 26.89 70.28 43.98
CA LEU A 301 26.99 69.07 44.85
C LEU A 301 26.65 69.17 46.35
N ASP A 302 25.74 68.31 46.85
CA ASP A 302 26.16 67.13 47.64
C ASP A 302 25.02 66.22 48.19
N ALA A 303 25.36 64.93 48.23
CA ALA A 303 25.12 63.92 49.27
C ALA A 303 23.71 63.48 49.75
N SER A 304 23.43 62.21 49.43
CA SER A 304 23.21 61.10 50.39
C SER A 304 21.87 60.95 51.13
N LYS A 305 21.15 59.87 50.80
CA LYS A 305 20.48 59.01 51.78
C LYS A 305 20.54 57.55 51.33
N ASP A 306 21.19 56.75 52.15
CA ASP A 306 21.45 55.30 52.09
C ASP A 306 20.31 54.48 52.75
N GLY A 307 20.09 53.23 52.28
CA GLY A 307 19.61 52.09 53.11
C GLY A 307 18.20 51.45 52.92
N THR A 308 17.96 50.65 51.87
CA THR A 308 17.82 49.14 51.79
C THR A 308 17.09 48.32 52.91
N PRO A 309 16.57 47.04 52.80
CA PRO A 309 16.40 46.04 51.68
C PRO A 309 15.03 45.27 51.63
N GLY A 310 14.82 44.46 50.57
CA GLY A 310 13.95 43.26 50.58
C GLY A 310 13.51 42.82 49.18
N ASP A 311 14.34 42.20 48.35
CA ASP A 311 14.71 40.76 48.25
C ASP A 311 13.87 39.96 47.22
N SER A 312 14.55 39.07 46.49
CA SER A 312 14.13 38.07 45.48
C SER A 312 13.91 38.47 43.99
N LEU A 313 14.93 38.13 43.17
CA LEU A 313 14.89 37.67 41.76
C LEU A 313 14.44 36.17 41.72
N PRO A 314 14.24 35.44 40.58
CA PRO A 314 14.42 35.78 39.15
C PRO A 314 13.38 35.14 38.15
N GLU A 315 13.62 35.37 36.85
CA GLU A 315 13.37 34.52 35.65
C GLU A 315 12.08 34.67 34.80
N GLU A 316 12.37 34.85 33.50
CA GLU A 316 11.64 34.53 32.25
C GLU A 316 10.40 35.33 31.82
N ASP A 317 10.58 36.24 30.85
CA ASP A 317 9.84 36.13 29.58
C ASP A 317 10.62 36.74 28.40
N ILE A 318 10.66 35.98 27.31
CA ILE A 318 11.32 36.28 26.04
C ILE A 318 10.25 36.85 25.11
N GLY A 319 10.40 38.13 24.72
CA GLY A 319 9.54 38.77 23.74
C GLY A 319 10.32 39.74 22.88
N ALA A 320 10.81 39.24 21.74
CA ALA A 320 11.51 40.02 20.73
C ALA A 320 10.69 41.25 20.28
N THR A 321 11.24 42.43 20.53
CA THR A 321 10.94 43.63 19.74
C THR A 321 12.25 44.20 19.24
N ASP A 322 12.38 44.08 17.93
CA ASP A 322 13.35 44.70 17.05
C ASP A 322 13.61 46.15 17.45
N SER A 323 14.79 46.41 18.01
CA SER A 323 15.30 47.76 18.21
C SER A 323 16.73 47.78 17.71
N ASP A 324 16.86 47.81 16.39
CA ASP A 324 18.04 48.29 15.66
C ASP A 324 18.27 49.77 16.03
N GLN A 325 18.80 50.02 17.23
CA GLN A 325 19.58 51.21 17.51
C GLN A 325 21.04 50.82 17.34
N ASN A 326 21.43 50.74 16.07
CA ASN A 326 22.83 50.71 15.66
C ASN A 326 23.41 52.13 15.86
N ASP A 327 23.66 52.51 17.11
CA ASP A 327 24.38 53.75 17.48
C ASP A 327 25.91 53.61 17.29
N GLU A 328 26.38 52.53 16.67
CA GLU A 328 27.80 52.27 16.39
C GLU A 328 28.20 52.66 14.96
N SER A 329 27.90 53.89 14.58
CA SER A 329 28.58 54.56 13.47
C SER A 329 29.33 55.80 13.92
N SER A 330 29.87 55.82 15.15
CA SER A 330 30.86 56.84 15.52
C SER A 330 32.12 56.60 14.67
N ASP A 331 32.32 57.42 13.64
CA ASP A 331 33.56 57.40 12.86
C ASP A 331 34.67 57.83 13.81
N LEU A 332 35.54 56.89 14.18
CA LEU A 332 36.63 57.13 15.15
C LEU A 332 37.65 58.15 14.61
N LEU A 333 37.52 58.57 13.35
CA LEU A 333 38.32 59.62 12.71
C LEU A 333 37.60 60.97 12.63
N GLU A 334 36.34 61.08 13.07
CA GLU A 334 35.56 62.30 12.92
C GLU A 334 36.23 63.52 13.58
N GLY A 335 36.68 63.38 14.83
CA GLY A 335 37.39 64.44 15.55
C GLY A 335 38.73 64.80 14.92
N GLN A 336 39.44 63.81 14.35
CA GLN A 336 40.67 64.08 13.60
C GLN A 336 40.38 64.86 12.31
N ARG A 337 39.32 64.49 11.55
CA ARG A 337 38.89 65.22 10.36
C ARG A 337 38.50 66.65 10.72
N GLN A 338 37.67 66.84 11.74
CA GLN A 338 37.22 68.16 12.21
C GLN A 338 38.38 69.03 12.67
N TYR A 339 39.31 68.47 13.45
CA TYR A 339 40.51 69.17 13.90
C TYR A 339 41.43 69.56 12.74
N ASN A 340 41.72 68.63 11.82
CA ASN A 340 42.54 68.92 10.65
C ASN A 340 41.88 69.98 9.75
N LEU A 341 40.55 69.93 9.58
CA LEU A 341 39.79 70.95 8.85
C LEU A 341 39.89 72.31 9.54
N ALA A 342 39.73 72.36 10.87
CA ALA A 342 39.84 73.58 11.65
C ALA A 342 41.23 74.21 11.53
N ILE A 343 42.30 73.40 11.62
CA ILE A 343 43.68 73.88 11.50
C ILE A 343 44.03 74.30 10.08
N HIS A 344 43.72 73.48 9.07
CA HIS A 344 44.07 73.81 7.69
C HIS A 344 43.18 74.90 7.07
N SER A 345 42.05 75.23 7.70
CA SER A 345 41.29 76.45 7.43
C SER A 345 42.04 77.72 7.89
N ILE A 346 43.03 77.59 8.79
CA ILE A 346 43.87 78.70 9.25
C ILE A 346 44.88 79.03 8.15
N GLN A 347 44.59 80.05 7.35
CA GLN A 347 45.60 80.76 6.56
C GLN A 347 46.00 82.00 7.35
N GLU A 348 47.24 82.05 7.83
CA GLU A 348 47.80 83.27 8.41
C GLU A 348 47.92 84.35 7.33
N LYS A 349 47.17 85.45 7.48
CA LYS A 349 47.47 86.68 6.73
C LYS A 349 48.70 87.32 7.38
N VAL A 350 49.88 87.04 6.84
CA VAL A 350 51.09 87.79 7.15
C VAL A 350 50.88 89.23 6.65
N ARG A 351 50.66 90.17 7.57
CA ARG A 351 50.73 91.61 7.25
C ARG A 351 52.22 91.96 7.14
N LEU A 352 52.68 92.23 5.93
CA LEU A 352 53.96 92.90 5.68
C LEU A 352 53.91 94.34 6.19
#